data_AF-A0A1M4TN79-F1
#
_entry.id   AF-A0A1M4TN79-F1
#
_cell.length_a   1.000
_cell.length_b   1.000
_cell.length_c   1.000
_cell.angle_alpha   90.00
_cell.angle_beta   90.00
_cell.angle_gamma   90.00
#
_symmetry.space_group_name_H-M   'P 1'
#
loop_
_entity.id
_entity.type
_entity.pdbx_description
1 polymer ?
#
loop_
_entity_poly.entity_id
_entity_poly.type
_entity_poly.pdbx_seq_one_letter_code
_entity_poly.pdbx_strand_id
1 'polypeptide(L)'
;MDAATARDQGWEIADVGDTTLEATATTPWFGFKDDVAIRLSDAEDGIRVDMCSASRVGRSDVGTNAERIREYLARLRERTQ
;
A
#
# COMPACT_ATOMS: atom_id res chain seq x y z
N MET A 1 -0.50 -13.92 0.42
CA MET A 1 0.26 -12.69 0.70
C MET A 1 0.15 -12.37 2.19
N ASP A 2 1.22 -11.89 2.87
CA ASP A 2 1.12 -11.37 4.24
C ASP A 2 0.92 -9.84 4.23
N ALA A 3 0.02 -9.35 5.09
CA ALA A 3 -0.36 -7.94 5.18
C ALA A 3 0.26 -7.22 6.41
N ALA A 4 1.25 -7.82 7.08
CA ALA A 4 1.92 -7.25 8.25
C ALA A 4 2.44 -5.82 8.02
N THR A 5 3.09 -5.54 6.88
CA THR A 5 3.60 -4.19 6.56
C THR A 5 2.50 -3.13 6.49
N ALA A 6 1.30 -3.47 6.00
CA ALA A 6 0.17 -2.55 5.94
C ALA A 6 -0.44 -2.33 7.33
N ARG A 7 -0.56 -3.40 8.14
CA ARG A 7 -1.05 -3.32 9.51
C ARG A 7 -0.15 -2.48 10.42
N ASP A 8 1.17 -2.62 10.27
CA ASP A 8 2.15 -1.85 11.03
C ASP A 8 2.15 -0.36 10.67
N GLN A 9 1.62 -0.01 9.49
CA GLN A 9 1.36 1.37 9.09
C GLN A 9 -0.06 1.85 9.49
N GLY A 10 -0.82 1.04 10.23
CA GLY A 10 -2.16 1.38 10.71
C GLY A 10 -3.22 1.40 9.62
N TRP A 11 -3.00 0.72 8.48
CA TRP A 11 -4.01 0.67 7.42
C TRP A 11 -5.15 -0.30 7.79
N GLU A 12 -6.36 0.08 7.41
CA GLU A 12 -7.55 -0.78 7.53
C GLU A 12 -7.51 -1.79 6.38
N ILE A 13 -7.37 -3.09 6.68
CA ILE A 13 -7.33 -4.13 5.64
C ILE A 13 -8.75 -4.42 5.16
N ALA A 14 -8.99 -4.31 3.85
CA ALA A 14 -10.27 -4.57 3.23
C ALA A 14 -10.37 -6.02 2.70
N ASP A 15 -9.33 -6.49 2.01
CA ASP A 15 -9.24 -7.86 1.50
C ASP A 15 -7.79 -8.34 1.42
N VAL A 16 -7.58 -9.65 1.60
CA VAL A 16 -6.28 -10.31 1.42
C VAL A 16 -6.48 -11.59 0.62
N GLY A 17 -5.91 -11.61 -0.58
CA GLY A 17 -5.85 -12.79 -1.43
C GLY A 17 -4.49 -13.49 -1.40
N ASP A 18 -4.34 -14.49 -2.26
CA ASP A 18 -3.07 -15.23 -2.40
C ASP A 18 -1.94 -14.31 -2.87
N THR A 19 -2.23 -13.43 -3.83
CA THR A 19 -1.27 -12.49 -4.43
C THR A 19 -1.76 -11.04 -4.43
N THR A 20 -2.85 -10.72 -3.73
CA THR A 20 -3.45 -9.39 -3.68
C THR A 20 -3.68 -8.91 -2.26
N LEU A 21 -3.62 -7.59 -2.06
CA LEU A 21 -4.02 -6.91 -0.83
C LEU A 21 -4.74 -5.62 -1.18
N GLU A 22 -5.91 -5.42 -0.57
CA GLU A 22 -6.66 -4.17 -0.61
C GLU A 22 -6.77 -3.59 0.80
N ALA A 23 -6.52 -2.29 0.94
CA ALA A 23 -6.53 -1.60 2.21
C ALA A 23 -6.95 -0.14 2.08
N THR A 24 -7.29 0.48 3.20
CA THR A 24 -7.55 1.91 3.32
C THR A 24 -6.53 2.55 4.25
N ALA A 25 -5.82 3.55 3.75
CA ALA A 25 -4.93 4.38 4.54
C ALA A 25 -5.65 5.70 4.90
N THR A 26 -5.57 6.11 6.17
CA THR A 26 -6.18 7.36 6.64
C THR A 26 -5.10 8.38 6.98
N THR A 27 -5.19 9.60 6.43
CA THR A 27 -4.25 10.68 6.74
C THR A 27 -4.54 11.32 8.11
N PRO A 28 -3.53 11.59 8.96
CA PRO A 28 -3.76 12.01 10.35
C PRO A 28 -4.43 13.38 10.51
N TRP A 29 -4.10 14.35 9.64
CA TRP A 29 -4.45 15.75 9.86
C TRP A 29 -5.83 16.14 9.32
N PHE A 30 -6.37 15.37 8.38
CA PHE A 30 -7.64 15.67 7.72
C PHE A 30 -8.58 14.46 7.60
N GLY A 31 -8.14 13.27 8.02
CA GLY A 31 -8.96 12.06 7.95
C GLY A 31 -9.27 11.61 6.51
N PHE A 32 -8.51 12.09 5.51
CA PHE A 32 -8.72 11.65 4.13
C PHE A 32 -8.37 10.18 4.01
N LYS A 33 -9.26 9.44 3.35
CA LYS A 33 -9.11 8.02 3.07
C LYS A 33 -8.58 7.83 1.67
N ASP A 34 -7.51 7.07 1.57
CA ASP A 34 -6.91 6.63 0.33
C ASP A 34 -7.04 5.11 0.22
N ASP A 35 -7.55 4.64 -0.91
CA ASP A 35 -7.63 3.23 -1.24
C ASP A 35 -6.29 2.77 -1.79
N VAL A 36 -5.79 1.67 -1.25
CA VAL A 36 -4.52 1.06 -1.63
C VAL A 36 -4.80 -0.34 -2.16
N ALA A 37 -4.23 -0.65 -3.32
CA ALA A 37 -4.27 -1.97 -3.93
C ALA A 37 -2.84 -2.42 -4.24
N ILE A 38 -2.53 -3.66 -3.89
CA ILE A 38 -1.22 -4.29 -4.10
C ILE A 38 -1.41 -5.63 -4.79
N ARG A 39 -0.56 -5.92 -5.78
CA ARG A 39 -0.51 -7.19 -6.48
C ARG A 39 0.92 -7.70 -6.56
N LEU A 40 1.08 -9.00 -6.35
CA LEU A 40 2.33 -9.72 -6.59
C LEU A 40 2.20 -10.55 -7.86
N SER A 41 3.29 -10.61 -8.62
CA SER A 41 3.43 -11.49 -9.76
C SER A 41 4.86 -12.02 -9.85
N ASP A 42 5.02 -13.21 -10.42
CA ASP A 42 6.35 -13.76 -10.71
C ASP A 42 7.04 -12.90 -11.78
N ALA A 43 8.34 -12.70 -11.60
CA ALA A 43 9.27 -12.07 -12.54
C ALA A 43 10.51 -12.96 -12.72
N GLU A 44 11.31 -12.70 -13.76
CA GLU A 44 12.48 -13.55 -14.11
C GLU A 44 13.42 -13.77 -12.92
N ASP A 45 13.67 -12.75 -12.11
CA ASP A 45 14.54 -12.79 -10.94
C ASP A 45 13.81 -12.40 -9.64
N GLY A 46 12.61 -12.96 -9.41
CA GLY A 46 11.91 -12.86 -8.12
C GLY A 46 10.46 -12.43 -8.25
N ILE A 47 9.98 -11.62 -7.31
CA ILE A 47 8.59 -11.17 -7.26
C ILE A 47 8.50 -9.70 -7.64
N ARG A 48 7.63 -9.39 -8.62
CA ARG A 48 7.23 -8.03 -8.93
C ARG A 48 6.11 -7.60 -7.99
N VAL A 49 6.23 -6.37 -7.47
CA VAL A 49 5.22 -5.72 -6.64
C VAL A 49 4.64 -4.54 -7.41
N ASP A 50 3.37 -4.64 -7.80
CA ASP A 50 2.61 -3.53 -8.37
C ASP A 50 1.70 -2.95 -7.28
N MET A 51 1.75 -1.63 -7.08
CA MET A 51 1.02 -0.93 -6.03
C MET A 51 0.38 0.35 -6.57
N CYS A 52 -0.87 0.59 -6.17
CA CYS A 52 -1.62 1.81 -6.44
C CYS A 52 -2.13 2.40 -5.12
N SER A 53 -2.16 3.73 -5.02
CA SER A 53 -2.78 4.49 -3.92
C SER A 53 -3.60 5.63 -4.52
N ALA A 54 -4.88 5.71 -4.18
CA ALA A 54 -5.82 6.67 -4.76
C ALA A 54 -6.72 7.30 -3.71
N SER A 55 -6.85 8.62 -3.72
CA SER A 55 -7.68 9.37 -2.77
C SER A 55 -9.16 9.28 -3.09
N ARG A 56 -10.00 9.01 -2.09
CA ARG A 56 -11.47 8.98 -2.25
C ARG A 56 -12.08 10.37 -2.48
N VAL A 57 -11.42 11.41 -1.98
CA VAL A 57 -11.88 12.80 -2.04
C VAL A 57 -10.69 13.72 -2.32
N GLY A 58 -10.87 14.70 -3.20
CA GLY A 58 -9.87 15.71 -3.53
C GLY A 58 -9.25 15.52 -4.92
N ARG A 59 -8.83 16.64 -5.53
CA ARG A 59 -8.17 16.67 -6.86
C ARG A 59 -6.63 16.64 -6.78
N SER A 60 -6.08 16.83 -5.59
CA SER A 60 -4.63 16.94 -5.36
C SER A 60 -4.30 16.27 -4.03
N ASP A 61 -3.45 15.25 -4.06
CA ASP A 61 -2.93 14.57 -2.87
C ASP A 61 -1.62 15.20 -2.35
N VAL A 62 -1.12 16.24 -3.05
CA VAL A 62 0.13 16.98 -2.74
C VAL A 62 1.34 16.04 -2.56
N GLY A 63 1.33 14.87 -3.20
CA GLY A 63 2.39 13.85 -3.12
C GLY A 63 2.20 12.80 -2.03
N THR A 64 1.13 12.87 -1.22
CA THR A 64 0.87 11.92 -0.11
C THR A 64 0.79 10.48 -0.60
N ASN A 65 0.14 10.23 -1.74
CA ASN A 65 0.03 8.89 -2.32
C ASN A 65 1.40 8.37 -2.77
N ALA A 66 2.21 9.22 -3.38
CA ALA A 66 3.56 8.85 -3.81
C ALA A 66 4.49 8.58 -2.62
N GLU A 67 4.42 9.38 -1.57
CA GLU A 67 5.16 9.16 -0.32
C GLU A 67 4.76 7.83 0.32
N ARG A 68 3.46 7.55 0.43
CA ARG A 68 2.94 6.29 0.95
C ARG A 68 3.47 5.07 0.19
N ILE A 69 3.45 5.11 -1.13
CA ILE A 69 3.96 4.02 -1.97
C ILE A 69 5.45 3.78 -1.66
N ARG A 70 6.26 4.84 -1.57
CA ARG A 70 7.69 4.70 -1.28
C ARG A 70 7.94 4.14 0.11
N GLU A 71 7.24 4.64 1.13
CA GLU A 71 7.39 4.16 2.50
C GLU A 71 7.01 2.68 2.61
N TYR A 72 5.87 2.30 2.04
CA TYR A 72 5.42 0.91 2.06
C TYR A 72 6.45 -0.03 1.41
N LEU A 73 6.96 0.31 0.21
CA LEU A 73 7.92 -0.52 -0.51
C LEU A 73 9.27 -0.61 0.21
N ALA A 74 9.72 0.46 0.87
CA ALA A 74 10.94 0.44 1.68
C ALA A 74 10.81 -0.52 2.88
N ARG A 75 9.72 -0.41 3.65
CA ARG A 75 9.44 -1.29 4.79
C ARG A 75 9.23 -2.74 4.37
N LEU A 76 8.59 -2.97 3.22
CA LEU A 76 8.43 -4.32 2.68
C LEU A 76 9.80 -4.93 2.37
N ARG A 77 10.69 -4.18 1.70
CA ARG A 77 12.05 -4.62 1.38
C ARG A 77 12.89 -4.93 2.62
N GLU A 78 12.74 -4.16 3.70
CA GLU A 78 13.42 -4.43 4.97
C GLU A 78 13.00 -5.77 5.61
N ARG A 79 11.74 -6.17 5.42
CA ARG A 79 11.22 -7.45 5.96
C ARG A 79 11.59 -8.68 5.12
N THR A 80 11.88 -8.49 3.83
CA THR A 80 12.10 -9.60 2.88
C THR A 80 13.58 -9.81 2.51
N GLN A 81 14.49 -9.03 3.10
CA GLN A 81 15.93 -9.29 3.06
C GLN A 81 16.32 -10.30 4.14
#